data_AF-A0A427A879-F1
#
_entry.id   AF-A0A427A879-F1
#
_cell.length_a   1.000
_cell.length_b   1.000
_cell.length_c   1.000
_cell.angle_alpha   90.00
_cell.angle_beta   90.00
_cell.angle_gamma   90.00
#
_symmetry.space_group_name_H-M   'P 1'
#
loop_
_entity.id
_entity.type
_entity.pdbx_description
1 polymer ?
#
loop_
_entity_poly.entity_id
_entity_poly.type
_entity_poly.pdbx_seq_one_letter_code
_entity_poly.pdbx_strand_id
1 'polypeptide(L)'
;MVTQQRTDLLMNIPALRKLDAMLIEYLDNFKGQNEFWYVSRDADESEKGNARRTDDKWWLPTVRVPPDGLSDVSRKWLQYQKELVNQVLKAAMAINANVLVEMEIPESYIESLPKNGRASLGDSLYRNITDDDFDPEEFLSSVDLSTEHKILDLKNRIEASVIIWKRKMHNKDGKSAWGSAVSMEKREQFEERAETILLILKHRFPGIPQSDLDINKIQYNKDVGHSILESYSRVIESLAFTVMSRIEDVLYADSVSQDATGGSSRRRPSLTDSEPIKPLDPKEEIEKLKQIEANNLMTLQDFMGWQMDQNTETKKEKGNSEDEGRWMRKLPNLVTNKKFLEKIENLGGLRSPTARH
;
A
#
# COMPACT_ATOMS: atom_id res chain seq x y z
N MET A 1 -29.19 29.14 -5.56
CA MET A 1 -28.39 28.02 -5.03
C MET A 1 -27.99 27.14 -6.20
N VAL A 2 -26.72 26.74 -6.29
CA VAL A 2 -26.23 25.81 -7.32
C VAL A 2 -25.93 24.48 -6.65
N THR A 3 -26.36 23.37 -7.25
CA THR A 3 -26.00 22.03 -6.79
C THR A 3 -24.59 21.70 -7.25
N GLN A 4 -23.78 21.15 -6.35
CA GLN A 4 -22.41 20.71 -6.64
C GLN A 4 -22.19 19.33 -6.06
N GLN A 5 -21.36 18.52 -6.72
CA GLN A 5 -20.92 17.25 -6.17
C GLN A 5 -20.12 17.47 -4.87
N ARG A 6 -20.31 16.59 -3.89
CA ARG A 6 -19.57 16.62 -2.62
C ARG A 6 -18.06 16.54 -2.88
N THR A 7 -17.26 17.29 -2.12
CA THR A 7 -15.84 17.54 -2.40
C THR A 7 -14.97 16.28 -2.35
N ASP A 8 -15.24 15.40 -1.40
CA ASP A 8 -14.63 14.07 -1.27
C ASP A 8 -14.90 13.21 -2.52
N LEU A 9 -16.14 13.20 -3.01
CA LEU A 9 -16.54 12.43 -4.18
C LEU A 9 -16.01 13.01 -5.50
N LEU A 10 -15.95 14.35 -5.59
CA LEU A 10 -15.53 15.07 -6.79
C LEU A 10 -14.11 14.69 -7.20
N MET A 11 -13.22 14.49 -6.23
CA MET A 11 -11.82 14.13 -6.50
C MET A 11 -11.58 12.61 -6.46
N ASN A 12 -12.13 11.92 -5.45
CA ASN A 12 -11.78 10.52 -5.24
C ASN A 12 -12.46 9.56 -6.22
N ILE A 13 -13.69 9.83 -6.68
CA ILE A 13 -14.37 8.93 -7.62
C ILE A 13 -13.64 8.87 -8.97
N PRO A 14 -13.28 9.99 -9.63
CA PRO A 14 -12.47 9.94 -10.85
C PRO A 14 -11.12 9.26 -10.65
N ALA A 15 -10.45 9.51 -9.51
CA ALA A 15 -9.18 8.87 -9.18
C ALA A 15 -9.32 7.35 -9.09
N LEU A 16 -10.31 6.83 -8.35
CA LEU A 16 -10.56 5.40 -8.23
C LEU A 16 -10.90 4.76 -9.58
N ARG A 17 -11.72 5.40 -10.41
CA ARG A 17 -12.02 4.90 -11.76
C ARG A 17 -10.78 4.84 -12.66
N LYS A 18 -9.84 5.77 -12.48
CA LYS A 18 -8.56 5.72 -13.19
C LYS A 18 -7.69 4.56 -12.72
N LEU A 19 -7.59 4.35 -11.40
CA LEU A 19 -6.83 3.22 -10.83
C LEU A 19 -7.40 1.87 -11.31
N ASP A 20 -8.72 1.74 -11.35
CA ASP A 20 -9.43 0.57 -11.89
C ASP A 20 -9.06 0.32 -13.37
N ALA A 21 -9.19 1.35 -14.21
CA ALA A 21 -8.81 1.26 -15.62
C ALA A 21 -7.33 0.88 -15.82
N MET A 22 -6.42 1.45 -15.01
CA MET A 22 -4.99 1.11 -15.04
C MET A 22 -4.75 -0.37 -14.69
N LEU A 23 -5.43 -0.92 -13.68
CA LEU A 23 -5.29 -2.35 -13.36
C LEU A 23 -5.76 -3.24 -14.50
N ILE A 24 -6.88 -2.91 -15.13
CA ILE A 24 -7.39 -3.65 -16.29
C ILE A 24 -6.38 -3.58 -17.45
N GLU A 25 -5.81 -2.41 -17.72
CA GLU A 25 -4.77 -2.24 -18.75
C GLU A 25 -3.52 -3.07 -18.44
N TYR A 26 -3.07 -3.08 -17.18
CA TYR A 26 -1.91 -3.88 -16.77
C TYR A 26 -2.17 -5.38 -16.91
N LEU A 27 -3.38 -5.84 -16.61
CA LEU A 27 -3.79 -7.22 -16.88
C LEU A 27 -3.82 -7.53 -18.38
N ASP A 28 -4.30 -6.60 -19.20
CA ASP A 28 -4.36 -6.76 -20.65
C ASP A 28 -2.96 -6.89 -21.29
N ASN A 29 -1.92 -6.29 -20.69
CA ASN A 29 -0.54 -6.43 -21.13
C ASN A 29 0.00 -7.88 -21.08
N PHE A 30 -0.69 -8.79 -20.37
CA PHE A 30 -0.31 -10.21 -20.29
C PHE A 30 -0.82 -11.07 -21.46
N LYS A 31 -1.69 -10.55 -22.34
CA LYS A 31 -2.31 -11.33 -23.44
C LYS A 31 -1.32 -11.99 -24.42
N GLY A 32 -0.08 -11.52 -24.50
CA GLY A 32 0.96 -12.05 -25.38
C GLY A 32 2.10 -12.80 -24.68
N GLN A 33 2.00 -13.03 -23.37
CA GLN A 33 3.08 -13.65 -22.60
C GLN A 33 3.02 -15.18 -22.67
N ASN A 34 4.08 -15.79 -23.19
CA ASN A 34 4.16 -17.24 -23.44
C ASN A 34 5.30 -17.92 -22.66
N GLU A 35 6.12 -17.16 -21.94
CA GLU A 35 7.27 -17.68 -21.20
C GLU A 35 6.90 -18.30 -19.85
N PHE A 36 5.65 -18.18 -19.41
CA PHE A 36 5.16 -18.90 -18.23
C PHE A 36 3.75 -19.41 -18.52
N TRP A 37 3.38 -20.51 -17.87
CA TRP A 37 2.06 -21.11 -18.03
C TRP A 37 1.56 -21.67 -16.71
N TYR A 38 0.25 -21.88 -16.63
CA TYR A 38 -0.39 -22.46 -15.46
C TYR A 38 -0.79 -23.89 -15.75
N VAL A 39 -0.44 -24.80 -14.83
CA VAL A 39 -0.82 -26.21 -14.90
C VAL A 39 -2.04 -26.44 -14.00
N SER A 40 -2.97 -27.24 -14.50
CA SER A 40 -4.19 -27.60 -13.77
C SER A 40 -3.88 -28.31 -12.45
N ARG A 41 -4.69 -28.04 -11.43
CA ARG A 41 -4.59 -28.66 -10.10
C ARG A 41 -4.60 -30.20 -10.15
N ASP A 42 -5.42 -30.74 -11.05
CA ASP A 42 -5.70 -32.17 -11.18
C ASP A 42 -4.76 -32.87 -12.17
N ALA A 43 -3.74 -32.17 -12.66
CA ALA A 43 -2.70 -32.76 -13.51
C ALA A 43 -1.83 -33.76 -12.71
N ASP A 44 -1.31 -34.77 -13.40
CA ASP A 44 -0.43 -35.79 -12.79
C ASP A 44 0.82 -35.15 -12.16
N GLU A 45 1.33 -35.76 -11.09
CA GLU A 45 2.51 -35.25 -10.35
C GLU A 45 3.77 -35.11 -11.23
N SER A 46 3.85 -35.86 -12.33
CA SER A 46 4.90 -35.72 -13.36
C SER A 46 4.84 -34.38 -14.10
N GLU A 47 3.66 -33.79 -14.27
CA GLU A 47 3.45 -32.48 -14.89
C GLU A 47 3.59 -31.32 -13.88
N LYS A 48 3.56 -31.62 -12.58
CA LYS A 48 3.71 -30.66 -11.45
C LYS A 48 5.16 -30.39 -11.05
N GLY A 49 6.10 -31.27 -11.44
CA GLY A 49 7.56 -31.07 -11.36
C GLY A 49 8.09 -30.52 -10.03
N ASN A 50 9.32 -30.00 -10.04
CA ASN A 50 10.05 -29.68 -8.80
C ASN A 50 9.63 -28.39 -8.09
N ALA A 51 8.62 -27.67 -8.60
CA ALA A 51 8.11 -26.47 -7.93
C ALA A 51 7.30 -26.92 -6.72
N ARG A 52 7.99 -27.06 -5.57
CA ARG A 52 7.34 -27.32 -4.29
C ARG A 52 6.24 -26.28 -4.11
N ARG A 53 5.01 -26.75 -3.99
CA ARG A 53 3.85 -25.94 -3.66
C ARG A 53 4.22 -25.01 -2.50
N THR A 54 3.97 -23.72 -2.64
CA THR A 54 3.65 -22.88 -1.48
C THR A 54 2.34 -23.45 -0.93
N ASP A 55 2.47 -24.38 0.02
CA ASP A 55 1.44 -25.31 0.51
C ASP A 55 0.17 -24.60 1.04
N ASP A 56 0.27 -23.29 1.29
CA ASP A 56 -0.79 -22.47 1.88
C ASP A 56 -1.96 -22.15 0.93
N LYS A 57 -1.80 -22.28 -0.40
CA LYS A 57 -2.83 -21.89 -1.39
C LYS A 57 -3.20 -23.01 -2.36
N TRP A 58 -3.57 -24.17 -1.81
CA TRP A 58 -3.89 -25.40 -2.57
C TRP A 58 -4.97 -25.26 -3.66
N TRP A 59 -5.79 -24.21 -3.60
CA TRP A 59 -6.85 -23.92 -4.58
C TRP A 59 -6.36 -23.19 -5.85
N LEU A 60 -5.12 -22.71 -5.89
CA LEU A 60 -4.57 -22.00 -7.05
C LEU A 60 -3.86 -22.93 -8.05
N PRO A 61 -3.97 -22.67 -9.36
CA PRO A 61 -3.15 -23.35 -10.37
C PRO A 61 -1.66 -23.12 -10.13
N THR A 62 -0.84 -24.13 -10.42
CA THR A 62 0.62 -24.03 -10.23
C THR A 62 1.25 -23.33 -11.44
N VAL A 63 2.00 -22.27 -11.19
CA VAL A 63 2.76 -21.55 -12.22
C VAL A 63 4.03 -22.33 -12.60
N ARG A 64 4.34 -22.35 -13.90
CA ARG A 64 5.53 -22.96 -14.47
C ARG A 64 6.28 -21.99 -15.38
N VAL A 65 7.58 -22.18 -15.43
CA VAL A 65 8.54 -21.45 -16.26
C VAL A 65 9.47 -22.47 -16.95
N PRO A 66 10.22 -22.07 -18.00
CA PRO A 66 11.19 -22.94 -18.65
C PRO A 66 12.24 -23.47 -17.66
N PRO A 67 12.86 -24.63 -17.94
CA PRO A 67 13.88 -25.22 -17.07
C PRO A 67 15.07 -24.28 -16.77
N ASP A 68 15.43 -23.43 -17.74
CA ASP A 68 16.52 -22.45 -17.60
C ASP A 68 16.05 -21.12 -17.00
N GLY A 69 14.78 -21.03 -16.59
CA GLY A 69 14.12 -19.80 -16.12
C GLY A 69 13.58 -18.93 -17.27
N LEU A 70 13.07 -17.77 -16.89
CA LEU A 70 12.60 -16.72 -17.79
C LEU A 70 13.78 -16.00 -18.46
N SER A 71 13.51 -15.46 -19.65
CA SER A 71 14.43 -14.52 -20.29
C SER A 71 14.65 -13.28 -19.43
N ASP A 72 15.82 -12.67 -19.53
CA ASP A 72 16.13 -11.44 -18.79
C ASP A 72 15.17 -10.29 -19.15
N VAL A 73 14.67 -10.28 -20.39
CA VAL A 73 13.68 -9.30 -20.87
C VAL A 73 12.35 -9.52 -20.14
N SER A 74 11.84 -10.75 -20.12
CA SER A 74 10.58 -11.10 -19.47
C SER A 74 10.65 -10.92 -17.95
N ARG A 75 11.78 -11.25 -17.31
CA ARG A 75 12.00 -10.99 -15.88
C ARG A 75 11.95 -9.50 -15.55
N LYS A 76 12.67 -8.67 -16.30
CA LYS A 76 12.66 -7.20 -16.11
C LYS A 76 11.29 -6.61 -16.36
N TRP A 77 10.59 -7.09 -17.38
CA TRP A 77 9.24 -6.66 -17.70
C TRP A 77 8.25 -7.02 -16.56
N LEU A 78 8.31 -8.23 -15.99
CA LEU A 78 7.49 -8.62 -14.84
C LEU A 78 7.77 -7.76 -13.61
N GLN A 79 9.04 -7.46 -13.31
CA GLN A 79 9.42 -6.54 -12.24
C GLN A 79 8.85 -5.13 -12.46
N TYR A 80 8.87 -4.64 -13.69
CA TYR A 80 8.27 -3.36 -14.04
C TYR A 80 6.75 -3.37 -13.86
N GLN A 81 6.05 -4.39 -14.34
CA GLN A 81 4.60 -4.54 -14.12
C GLN A 81 4.26 -4.62 -12.62
N LYS A 82 5.08 -5.34 -11.83
CA LYS A 82 4.94 -5.42 -10.37
C LYS A 82 4.98 -4.02 -9.74
N GLU A 83 5.93 -3.18 -10.13
CA GLU A 83 6.05 -1.83 -9.59
C GLU A 83 4.87 -0.93 -9.99
N LEU A 84 4.38 -1.03 -11.23
CA LEU A 84 3.19 -0.32 -11.68
C LEU A 84 1.94 -0.70 -10.85
N VAL A 85 1.74 -2.00 -10.61
CA VAL A 85 0.63 -2.50 -9.78
C VAL A 85 0.79 -2.06 -8.32
N ASN A 86 2.01 -2.05 -7.79
CA ASN A 86 2.32 -1.57 -6.43
C ASN A 86 1.97 -0.08 -6.24
N GLN A 87 2.16 0.75 -7.26
CA GLN A 87 1.74 2.16 -7.21
C GLN A 87 0.22 2.30 -7.12
N VAL A 88 -0.53 1.50 -7.90
CA VAL A 88 -2.00 1.47 -7.80
C VAL A 88 -2.45 1.00 -6.42
N LEU A 89 -1.84 -0.06 -5.89
CA LEU A 89 -2.10 -0.57 -4.54
C LEU A 89 -1.94 0.53 -3.49
N LYS A 90 -0.79 1.22 -3.49
CA LYS A 90 -0.51 2.31 -2.53
C LYS A 90 -1.52 3.45 -2.64
N ALA A 91 -1.90 3.85 -3.86
CA ALA A 91 -2.87 4.92 -4.08
C ALA A 91 -4.27 4.52 -3.57
N ALA A 92 -4.72 3.30 -3.85
CA ALA A 92 -6.00 2.78 -3.37
C ALA A 92 -6.04 2.69 -1.83
N MET A 93 -4.98 2.16 -1.21
CA MET A 93 -4.82 2.10 0.26
C MET A 93 -4.83 3.48 0.92
N ALA A 94 -4.29 4.51 0.25
CA ALA A 94 -4.28 5.88 0.75
C ALA A 94 -5.70 6.47 0.75
N ILE A 95 -6.45 6.29 -0.34
CA ILE A 95 -7.84 6.73 -0.44
C ILE A 95 -8.71 6.00 0.60
N ASN A 96 -8.57 4.66 0.70
CA ASN A 96 -9.33 3.86 1.66
C ASN A 96 -9.11 4.33 3.10
N ALA A 97 -7.84 4.53 3.48
CA ALA A 97 -7.51 5.02 4.82
C ALA A 97 -8.03 6.43 5.10
N ASN A 98 -7.99 7.34 4.11
CA ASN A 98 -8.53 8.69 4.30
C ASN A 98 -10.03 8.67 4.55
N VAL A 99 -10.78 7.86 3.80
CA VAL A 99 -12.23 7.69 3.98
C VAL A 99 -12.54 7.10 5.35
N LEU A 100 -11.81 6.07 5.79
CA LEU A 100 -11.98 5.49 7.13
C LEU A 100 -11.70 6.49 8.25
N VAL A 101 -10.75 7.40 8.09
CA VAL A 101 -10.50 8.48 9.07
C VAL A 101 -11.68 9.44 9.15
N GLU A 102 -12.27 9.81 8.01
CA GLU A 102 -13.41 10.74 7.91
C GLU A 102 -14.74 10.13 8.36
N MET A 103 -14.87 8.80 8.35
CA MET A 103 -16.06 8.10 8.84
C MET A 103 -16.26 8.30 10.34
N GLU A 104 -17.51 8.56 10.73
CA GLU A 104 -17.94 8.76 12.11
C GLU A 104 -17.68 7.49 12.95
N ILE A 105 -17.24 7.69 14.20
CA ILE A 105 -17.05 6.59 15.14
C ILE A 105 -18.41 6.23 15.76
N PRO A 106 -18.90 4.98 15.63
CA PRO A 106 -20.21 4.58 16.15
C PRO A 106 -20.28 4.70 17.68
N GLU A 107 -21.41 5.18 18.21
CA GLU A 107 -21.61 5.28 19.66
C GLU A 107 -21.45 3.94 20.38
N SER A 108 -21.90 2.84 19.76
CA SER A 108 -21.74 1.47 20.27
C SER A 108 -20.28 1.07 20.49
N TYR A 109 -19.38 1.47 19.59
CA TYR A 109 -17.95 1.25 19.77
C TYR A 109 -17.42 2.09 20.92
N ILE A 110 -17.85 3.33 21.05
CA ILE A 110 -17.39 4.20 22.13
C ILE A 110 -17.86 3.68 23.50
N GLU A 111 -19.06 3.11 23.58
CA GLU A 111 -19.60 2.48 24.79
C GLU A 111 -18.87 1.20 25.19
N SER A 112 -18.29 0.48 24.23
CA SER A 112 -17.50 -0.74 24.48
C SER A 112 -16.06 -0.47 24.94
N LEU A 113 -15.58 0.77 24.77
CA LEU A 113 -14.20 1.14 25.12
C LEU A 113 -13.89 1.01 26.62
N PRO A 114 -12.65 0.63 26.98
CA PRO A 114 -12.20 0.68 28.36
C PRO A 114 -12.30 2.08 29.00
N LYS A 115 -12.36 2.14 30.33
CA LYS A 115 -12.53 3.40 31.09
C LYS A 115 -11.39 4.42 30.87
N ASN A 116 -10.19 3.96 30.52
CA ASN A 116 -9.03 4.82 30.30
C ASN A 116 -8.01 4.15 29.35
N GLY A 117 -7.10 4.94 28.75
CA GLY A 117 -6.09 4.44 27.82
C GLY A 117 -5.13 3.42 28.45
N ARG A 118 -4.86 3.50 29.76
CA ARG A 118 -4.05 2.52 30.48
C ARG A 118 -4.71 1.14 30.52
N ALA A 119 -6.03 1.07 30.67
CA ALA A 119 -6.78 -0.18 30.63
C ALA A 119 -6.82 -0.79 29.21
N SER A 120 -6.70 0.04 28.17
CA SER A 120 -6.59 -0.42 26.77
C SER A 120 -5.18 -0.91 26.43
N LEU A 121 -4.16 -0.10 26.73
CA LEU A 121 -2.76 -0.41 26.44
C LEU A 121 -2.13 -1.41 27.40
N GLY A 122 -2.66 -1.58 28.60
CA GLY A 122 -1.97 -2.30 29.68
C GLY A 122 -0.79 -1.50 30.26
N ASP A 123 -0.32 -1.92 31.42
CA ASP A 123 0.64 -1.15 32.22
C ASP A 123 1.98 -0.90 31.51
N SER A 124 2.52 -1.92 30.84
CA SER A 124 3.83 -1.83 30.18
C SER A 124 3.82 -0.83 29.01
N LEU A 125 2.86 -0.99 28.08
CA LEU A 125 2.76 -0.12 26.91
C LEU A 125 2.36 1.30 27.32
N TYR A 126 1.48 1.43 28.32
CA TYR A 126 1.13 2.75 28.85
C TYR A 126 2.36 3.45 29.43
N ARG A 127 3.20 2.76 30.22
CA ARG A 127 4.42 3.37 30.75
C ARG A 127 5.32 3.88 29.62
N ASN A 128 5.59 3.03 28.62
CA ASN A 128 6.49 3.37 27.51
C ASN A 128 5.95 4.54 26.66
N ILE A 129 4.66 4.56 26.32
CA ILE A 129 4.12 5.64 25.48
C ILE A 129 4.01 6.98 26.23
N THR A 130 3.97 6.94 27.57
CA THR A 130 3.88 8.13 28.43
C THR A 130 5.21 8.60 29.02
N ASP A 131 6.31 7.94 28.66
CA ASP A 131 7.65 8.30 29.13
C ASP A 131 8.07 9.69 28.63
N ASP A 132 8.93 10.39 29.35
CA ASP A 132 9.37 11.73 28.95
C ASP A 132 10.24 11.64 27.68
N ASP A 133 11.09 10.60 27.58
CA ASP A 133 11.82 10.24 26.35
C ASP A 133 11.09 9.12 25.60
N PHE A 134 10.73 9.36 24.33
CA PHE A 134 9.98 8.37 23.54
C PHE A 134 10.63 8.12 22.18
N ASP A 135 10.97 6.85 21.94
CA ASP A 135 11.33 6.34 20.63
C ASP A 135 10.29 5.30 20.18
N PRO A 136 9.59 5.53 19.04
CA PRO A 136 8.62 4.56 18.53
C PRO A 136 9.25 3.22 18.13
N GLU A 137 10.53 3.21 17.77
CA GLU A 137 11.24 1.97 17.43
C GLU A 137 11.52 1.12 18.67
N GLU A 138 12.03 1.74 19.73
CA GLU A 138 12.17 1.09 21.03
C GLU A 138 10.81 0.58 21.55
N PHE A 139 9.76 1.40 21.45
CA PHE A 139 8.40 1.01 21.82
C PHE A 139 7.98 -0.28 21.09
N LEU A 140 8.12 -0.34 19.77
CA LEU A 140 7.73 -1.50 18.97
C LEU A 140 8.63 -2.71 19.24
N SER A 141 9.92 -2.51 19.52
CA SER A 141 10.84 -3.59 19.86
C SER A 141 10.48 -4.28 21.18
N SER A 142 9.79 -3.57 22.07
CA SER A 142 9.30 -4.12 23.35
C SER A 142 8.01 -4.94 23.21
N VAL A 143 7.39 -4.96 22.02
CA VAL A 143 6.15 -5.70 21.75
C VAL A 143 6.42 -6.93 20.90
N ASP A 144 5.74 -8.01 21.22
CA ASP A 144 5.74 -9.21 20.41
C ASP A 144 4.87 -9.02 19.16
N LEU A 145 5.53 -8.85 18.01
CA LEU A 145 4.92 -8.69 16.69
C LEU A 145 5.08 -9.94 15.81
N SER A 146 5.23 -11.12 16.43
CA SER A 146 5.56 -12.35 15.70
C SER A 146 4.43 -12.89 14.83
N THR A 147 3.17 -12.51 15.10
CA THR A 147 2.00 -12.98 14.36
C THR A 147 1.08 -11.82 14.00
N GLU A 148 0.35 -11.99 12.90
CA GLU A 148 -0.65 -11.04 12.42
C GLU A 148 -1.69 -10.68 13.50
N HIS A 149 -2.15 -11.67 14.27
CA HIS A 149 -3.08 -11.46 15.38
C HIS A 149 -2.53 -10.54 16.47
N LYS A 150 -1.23 -10.65 16.81
CA LYS A 150 -0.61 -9.78 17.82
C LYS A 150 -0.43 -8.36 17.30
N ILE A 151 -0.10 -8.22 16.02
CA ILE A 151 0.00 -6.92 15.35
C ILE A 151 -1.37 -6.23 15.35
N LEU A 152 -2.44 -6.97 15.02
CA LEU A 152 -3.81 -6.45 15.03
C LEU A 152 -4.29 -6.09 16.45
N ASP A 153 -3.99 -6.92 17.45
CA ASP A 153 -4.29 -6.61 18.86
C ASP A 153 -3.63 -5.29 19.29
N LEU A 154 -2.35 -5.10 18.97
CA LEU A 154 -1.66 -3.85 19.26
C LEU A 154 -2.33 -2.66 18.55
N LYS A 155 -2.65 -2.79 17.25
CA LYS A 155 -3.36 -1.75 16.48
C LYS A 155 -4.68 -1.37 17.16
N ASN A 156 -5.52 -2.36 17.49
CA ASN A 156 -6.81 -2.17 18.17
C ASN A 156 -6.65 -1.41 19.50
N ARG A 157 -5.68 -1.81 20.32
CA ARG A 157 -5.43 -1.19 21.63
C ARG A 157 -4.95 0.25 21.55
N ILE A 158 -4.13 0.57 20.54
CA ILE A 158 -3.65 1.93 20.27
C ILE A 158 -4.82 2.80 19.77
N GLU A 159 -5.60 2.34 18.79
CA GLU A 159 -6.75 3.08 18.26
C GLU A 159 -7.80 3.38 19.34
N ALA A 160 -8.14 2.38 20.16
CA ALA A 160 -9.01 2.56 21.32
C ALA A 160 -8.48 3.65 22.28
N SER A 161 -7.16 3.69 22.51
CA SER A 161 -6.54 4.68 23.40
C SER A 161 -6.58 6.09 22.85
N VAL A 162 -6.33 6.25 21.54
CA VAL A 162 -6.46 7.53 20.83
C VAL A 162 -7.87 8.07 20.97
N ILE A 163 -8.90 7.24 20.77
CA ILE A 163 -10.30 7.66 20.91
C ILE A 163 -10.63 8.07 22.35
N ILE A 164 -10.15 7.31 23.34
CA ILE A 164 -10.33 7.65 24.76
C ILE A 164 -9.69 9.00 25.09
N TRP A 165 -8.48 9.28 24.59
CA TRP A 165 -7.80 10.55 24.83
C TRP A 165 -8.50 11.71 24.14
N LYS A 166 -8.87 11.59 22.85
CA LYS A 166 -9.66 12.58 22.12
C LYS A 166 -10.96 12.94 22.84
N ARG A 167 -11.72 11.94 23.31
CA ARG A 167 -12.96 12.17 24.07
C ARG A 167 -12.72 12.86 25.40
N LYS A 168 -11.67 12.49 26.13
CA LYS A 168 -11.31 13.13 27.41
C LYS A 168 -10.76 14.55 27.27
N MET A 169 -10.34 14.95 26.07
CA MET A 169 -10.02 16.33 25.75
C MET A 169 -11.28 17.18 25.49
N HIS A 170 -12.28 16.61 24.80
CA HIS A 170 -13.50 17.32 24.41
C HIS A 170 -14.57 17.39 25.53
N ASN A 171 -14.67 16.39 26.40
CA ASN A 171 -15.63 16.39 27.52
C ASN A 171 -15.14 17.28 28.68
N LYS A 172 -15.33 18.60 28.55
CA LYS A 172 -14.91 19.61 29.54
C LYS A 172 -15.94 19.89 30.66
N ASP A 173 -17.21 19.50 30.52
CA ASP A 173 -18.28 20.07 31.38
C ASP A 173 -19.18 19.05 32.12
N GLY A 174 -18.65 18.22 33.03
CA GLY A 174 -19.60 17.39 33.79
C GLY A 174 -19.19 16.74 35.09
N LYS A 175 -17.92 16.37 35.31
CA LYS A 175 -17.48 15.85 36.62
C LYS A 175 -15.95 15.81 36.75
N SER A 176 -15.49 16.36 37.87
CA SER A 176 -14.18 16.21 38.52
C SER A 176 -12.96 16.92 37.91
N ALA A 177 -12.82 18.20 38.28
CA ALA A 177 -11.57 18.97 38.27
C ALA A 177 -10.52 18.48 39.31
N TRP A 178 -10.67 17.29 39.89
CA TRP A 178 -9.75 16.73 40.90
C TRP A 178 -9.12 15.38 40.48
N GLY A 179 -9.31 14.93 39.22
CA GLY A 179 -9.00 13.53 38.85
C GLY A 179 -8.02 13.29 37.72
N SER A 180 -7.41 14.33 37.11
CA SER A 180 -6.48 14.12 36.00
C SER A 180 -5.05 14.52 36.38
N ALA A 181 -4.24 13.53 36.75
CA ALA A 181 -2.80 13.69 36.98
C ALA A 181 -2.01 14.04 35.71
N VAL A 182 -2.62 13.96 34.52
CA VAL A 182 -1.98 14.24 33.22
C VAL A 182 -2.53 15.54 32.65
N SER A 183 -1.64 16.47 32.28
CA SER A 183 -1.98 17.74 31.63
C SER A 183 -2.53 17.53 30.21
N MET A 184 -3.19 18.55 29.66
CA MET A 184 -3.72 18.51 28.29
C MET A 184 -2.61 18.38 27.25
N GLU A 185 -1.52 19.14 27.41
CA GLU A 185 -0.33 19.10 26.55
C GLU A 185 0.31 17.70 26.51
N LYS A 186 0.41 17.02 27.67
CA LYS A 186 0.91 15.64 27.72
C LYS A 186 -0.03 14.65 26.99
N ARG A 187 -1.35 14.90 26.96
CA ARG A 187 -2.29 14.03 26.24
C ARG A 187 -2.20 14.22 24.72
N GLU A 188 -1.98 15.45 24.25
CA GLU A 188 -1.70 15.74 22.84
C GLU A 188 -0.42 15.04 22.37
N GLN A 189 0.62 15.04 23.21
CA GLN A 189 1.85 14.29 22.94
C GLN A 189 1.57 12.78 22.82
N PHE A 190 0.76 12.20 23.71
CA PHE A 190 0.45 10.76 23.64
C PHE A 190 -0.35 10.39 22.39
N GLU A 191 -1.26 11.28 21.97
CA GLU A 191 -1.99 11.13 20.72
C GLU A 191 -1.04 11.14 19.51
N GLU A 192 -0.14 12.12 19.41
CA GLU A 192 0.83 12.19 18.31
C GLU A 192 1.75 10.95 18.26
N ARG A 193 2.20 10.48 19.44
CA ARG A 193 3.01 9.25 19.56
C ARG A 193 2.24 8.03 19.08
N ALA A 194 0.97 7.89 19.48
CA ALA A 194 0.11 6.79 19.05
C ALA A 194 -0.15 6.81 17.54
N GLU A 195 -0.43 7.98 16.95
CA GLU A 195 -0.59 8.14 15.50
C GLU A 195 0.70 7.78 14.74
N THR A 196 1.87 8.13 15.31
CA THR A 196 3.17 7.75 14.75
C THR A 196 3.39 6.23 14.79
N ILE A 197 3.02 5.56 15.88
CA ILE A 197 3.10 4.09 15.97
C ILE A 197 2.16 3.44 14.93
N LEU A 198 0.92 3.90 14.80
CA LEU A 198 -0.03 3.39 13.80
C LEU A 198 0.51 3.54 12.37
N LEU A 199 1.18 4.66 12.08
CA LEU A 199 1.84 4.88 10.79
C LEU A 199 2.96 3.86 10.54
N ILE A 200 3.81 3.60 11.53
CA ILE A 200 4.90 2.63 11.42
C ILE A 200 4.35 1.21 11.24
N LEU A 201 3.29 0.84 11.98
CA LEU A 201 2.63 -0.45 11.82
C LEU A 201 2.10 -0.63 10.39
N LYS A 202 1.45 0.39 9.83
CA LYS A 202 0.98 0.37 8.44
C LYS A 202 2.11 0.19 7.43
N HIS A 203 3.26 0.82 7.66
CA HIS A 203 4.42 0.70 6.77
C HIS A 203 5.09 -0.68 6.87
N ARG A 204 5.25 -1.22 8.08
CA ARG A 204 5.90 -2.52 8.31
C ARG A 204 5.04 -3.69 7.89
N PHE A 205 3.73 -3.53 7.98
CA PHE A 205 2.77 -4.60 7.75
C PHE A 205 1.62 -4.07 6.88
N PRO A 206 1.86 -3.87 5.57
CA PRO A 206 0.86 -3.31 4.66
C PRO A 206 -0.38 -4.20 4.46
N GLY A 207 -0.32 -5.48 4.85
CA GLY A 207 -1.41 -6.44 4.76
C GLY A 207 -2.13 -6.77 6.07
N ILE A 208 -1.98 -5.96 7.13
CA ILE A 208 -2.72 -6.21 8.39
C ILE A 208 -4.23 -6.17 8.10
N PRO A 209 -5.05 -7.04 8.71
CA PRO A 209 -6.50 -6.99 8.58
C PRO A 209 -7.09 -5.66 9.07
N GLN A 210 -8.33 -5.40 8.66
CA GLN A 210 -9.08 -4.26 9.18
C GLN A 210 -9.19 -4.34 10.71
N SER A 211 -9.00 -3.21 11.40
CA SER A 211 -9.12 -3.17 12.86
C SER A 211 -10.58 -3.27 13.30
N ASP A 212 -10.78 -3.51 14.59
CA ASP A 212 -12.13 -3.52 15.17
C ASP A 212 -12.81 -2.16 14.98
N LEU A 213 -12.07 -1.06 15.07
CA LEU A 213 -12.57 0.29 14.78
C LEU A 213 -13.00 0.42 13.33
N ASP A 214 -12.15 0.02 12.37
CA ASP A 214 -12.45 0.07 10.94
C ASP A 214 -13.73 -0.72 10.62
N ILE A 215 -13.83 -1.95 11.15
CA ILE A 215 -15.00 -2.82 10.98
C ILE A 215 -16.26 -2.15 11.53
N ASN A 216 -16.19 -1.56 12.72
CA ASN A 216 -17.34 -0.88 13.33
C ASN A 216 -17.75 0.35 12.51
N LYS A 217 -16.79 1.17 12.05
CA LYS A 217 -17.07 2.32 11.19
C LYS A 217 -17.80 1.88 9.92
N ILE A 218 -17.34 0.81 9.26
CA ILE A 218 -17.98 0.28 8.05
C ILE A 218 -19.38 -0.25 8.35
N GLN A 219 -19.54 -1.05 9.41
CA GLN A 219 -20.80 -1.70 9.74
C GLN A 219 -21.92 -0.71 10.06
N TYR A 220 -21.62 0.37 10.76
CA TYR A 220 -22.63 1.33 11.25
C TYR A 220 -22.68 2.63 10.43
N ASN A 221 -21.88 2.75 9.37
CA ASN A 221 -21.91 3.92 8.49
C ASN A 221 -23.26 4.09 7.80
N LYS A 222 -23.74 5.33 7.73
CA LYS A 222 -24.97 5.73 7.03
C LYS A 222 -24.72 6.63 5.83
N ASP A 223 -23.49 7.09 5.65
CA ASP A 223 -23.10 7.94 4.52
C ASP A 223 -22.84 7.10 3.27
N VAL A 224 -23.76 7.18 2.30
CA VAL A 224 -23.67 6.42 1.05
C VAL A 224 -22.41 6.76 0.26
N GLY A 225 -21.95 8.02 0.27
CA GLY A 225 -20.75 8.42 -0.46
C GLY A 225 -19.48 7.81 0.16
N HIS A 226 -19.36 7.81 1.49
CA HIS A 226 -18.26 7.12 2.16
C HIS A 226 -18.31 5.60 1.95
N SER A 227 -19.50 4.98 1.97
CA SER A 227 -19.64 3.55 1.67
C SER A 227 -19.13 3.21 0.27
N ILE A 228 -19.42 4.05 -0.73
CA ILE A 228 -18.91 3.86 -2.10
C ILE A 228 -17.39 4.04 -2.14
N LEU A 229 -16.87 5.10 -1.54
CA LEU A 229 -15.43 5.37 -1.54
C LEU A 229 -14.63 4.27 -0.82
N GLU A 230 -15.06 3.86 0.38
CA GLU A 230 -14.41 2.79 1.15
C GLU A 230 -14.43 1.48 0.38
N SER A 231 -15.61 1.03 -0.05
CA SER A 231 -15.74 -0.28 -0.68
C SER A 231 -15.05 -0.34 -2.03
N TYR A 232 -15.13 0.72 -2.86
CA TYR A 232 -14.48 0.73 -4.16
C TYR A 232 -12.95 0.76 -4.04
N SER A 233 -12.42 1.62 -3.15
CA SER A 233 -10.98 1.67 -2.89
C SER A 233 -10.44 0.34 -2.33
N ARG A 234 -11.16 -0.30 -1.41
CA ARG A 234 -10.77 -1.62 -0.86
C ARG A 234 -10.79 -2.73 -1.90
N VAL A 235 -11.74 -2.73 -2.83
CA VAL A 235 -11.77 -3.72 -3.92
C VAL A 235 -10.58 -3.53 -4.87
N ILE A 236 -10.25 -2.28 -5.23
CA ILE A 236 -9.07 -1.98 -6.07
C ILE A 236 -7.78 -2.39 -5.36
N GLU A 237 -7.65 -2.09 -4.06
CA GLU A 237 -6.54 -2.53 -3.21
C GLU A 237 -6.37 -4.06 -3.25
N SER A 238 -7.45 -4.80 -2.97
CA SER A 238 -7.45 -6.27 -2.96
C SER A 238 -7.08 -6.85 -4.32
N LEU A 239 -7.60 -6.27 -5.41
CA LEU A 239 -7.27 -6.71 -6.77
C LEU A 239 -5.80 -6.43 -7.10
N ALA A 240 -5.30 -5.23 -6.81
CA ALA A 240 -3.90 -4.87 -7.05
C ALA A 240 -2.95 -5.79 -6.28
N PHE A 241 -3.23 -6.04 -4.99
CA PHE A 241 -2.47 -6.99 -4.18
C PHE A 241 -2.49 -8.41 -4.78
N THR A 242 -3.66 -8.86 -5.25
CA THR A 242 -3.80 -10.17 -5.88
C THR A 242 -2.97 -10.28 -7.16
N VAL A 243 -3.00 -9.27 -8.02
CA VAL A 243 -2.19 -9.24 -9.26
C VAL A 243 -0.71 -9.23 -8.92
N MET A 244 -0.28 -8.38 -7.97
CA MET A 244 1.10 -8.32 -7.51
C MET A 244 1.57 -9.68 -6.97
N SER A 245 0.77 -10.35 -6.12
CA SER A 245 1.08 -11.69 -5.61
C SER A 245 1.22 -12.72 -6.73
N ARG A 246 0.43 -12.65 -7.81
CA ARG A 246 0.59 -13.56 -8.95
C ARG A 246 1.88 -13.32 -9.73
N ILE A 247 2.29 -12.07 -9.88
CA ILE A 247 3.58 -11.74 -10.49
C ILE A 247 4.73 -12.26 -9.61
N GLU A 248 4.62 -12.12 -8.29
CA GLU A 248 5.58 -12.68 -7.34
C GLU A 248 5.66 -14.21 -7.40
N ASP A 249 4.52 -14.90 -7.54
CA ASP A 249 4.48 -16.36 -7.69
C ASP A 249 5.30 -16.80 -8.94
N VAL A 250 5.17 -16.07 -10.07
CA VAL A 250 5.94 -16.34 -11.31
C VAL A 250 7.44 -16.08 -11.09
N LEU A 251 7.79 -14.94 -10.51
CA LEU A 251 9.18 -14.56 -10.24
C LEU A 251 9.86 -15.52 -9.23
N TYR A 252 9.10 -16.07 -8.30
CA TYR A 252 9.58 -17.09 -7.38
C TYR A 252 9.82 -18.43 -8.09
N ALA A 253 8.93 -18.85 -8.98
CA ALA A 253 9.16 -20.05 -9.79
C ALA A 253 10.38 -19.91 -10.71
N ASP A 254 10.63 -18.70 -11.24
CA ASP A 254 11.85 -18.35 -11.99
C ASP A 254 13.11 -18.53 -11.14
N SER A 255 13.15 -17.95 -9.92
CA SER A 255 14.34 -18.08 -9.06
C SER A 255 14.64 -19.53 -8.67
N VAL A 256 13.62 -20.31 -8.35
CA VAL A 256 13.76 -21.74 -8.04
C VAL A 256 14.32 -22.54 -9.23
N SER A 257 13.93 -22.18 -10.45
CA SER A 257 14.41 -22.85 -11.67
C SER A 257 15.87 -22.49 -11.97
N GLN A 258 16.27 -21.23 -11.75
CA GLN A 258 17.67 -20.82 -11.91
C GLN A 258 18.61 -21.51 -10.91
N ASP A 259 18.19 -21.66 -9.65
CA ASP A 259 18.99 -22.33 -8.62
C ASP A 259 19.21 -23.82 -8.92
N ALA A 260 18.21 -24.50 -9.50
CA ALA A 260 18.30 -25.89 -9.90
C ALA A 260 19.34 -26.10 -11.02
N THR A 261 19.45 -25.15 -11.95
CA THR A 261 20.40 -25.18 -13.07
C THR A 261 21.82 -24.83 -12.60
N GLY A 262 21.96 -23.93 -11.62
CA GLY A 262 23.24 -23.61 -10.97
C GLY A 262 23.84 -24.76 -10.15
N GLY A 263 22.99 -25.59 -9.53
CA GLY A 263 23.42 -26.76 -8.74
C GLY A 263 23.94 -27.95 -9.54
N SER A 264 23.62 -28.04 -10.84
CA SER A 264 24.00 -29.17 -11.72
C SER A 264 25.26 -28.94 -12.55
N SER A 265 25.93 -27.79 -12.43
CA SER A 265 27.11 -27.47 -13.26
C SER A 265 28.42 -28.03 -12.72
N ARG A 266 28.54 -29.37 -12.68
CA ARG A 266 29.83 -30.10 -12.82
C ARG A 266 29.59 -31.50 -13.40
N ARG A 267 29.14 -31.58 -14.66
CA ARG A 267 29.46 -32.69 -15.59
C ARG A 267 28.95 -32.35 -17.00
N ARG A 268 29.88 -32.05 -17.91
CA ARG A 268 29.70 -32.24 -19.36
C ARG A 268 29.48 -33.74 -19.63
N PRO A 269 28.71 -34.15 -20.67
CA PRO A 269 29.18 -34.04 -22.06
C PRO A 269 28.15 -33.84 -23.21
N SER A 270 28.69 -33.31 -24.31
CA SER A 270 28.43 -33.50 -25.76
C SER A 270 27.02 -33.54 -26.41
N LEU A 271 26.81 -32.55 -27.30
CA LEU A 271 26.31 -32.56 -28.70
C LEU A 271 25.37 -33.70 -29.16
N THR A 272 24.14 -33.34 -29.58
CA THR A 272 23.49 -33.71 -30.86
C THR A 272 22.28 -32.79 -31.15
N ASP A 273 21.99 -32.62 -32.45
CA ASP A 273 21.06 -31.69 -33.12
C ASP A 273 19.59 -31.68 -32.66
N SER A 274 18.97 -30.49 -32.67
CA SER A 274 17.72 -30.24 -33.42
C SER A 274 17.26 -28.76 -33.39
N GLU A 275 17.16 -28.20 -34.60
CA GLU A 275 16.37 -27.09 -35.16
C GLU A 275 16.39 -25.64 -34.59
N PRO A 276 16.43 -24.61 -35.47
CA PRO A 276 16.65 -23.23 -35.08
C PRO A 276 15.32 -22.52 -34.75
N ILE A 277 15.17 -22.11 -33.49
CA ILE A 277 14.25 -21.03 -33.13
C ILE A 277 14.76 -19.75 -33.80
N LYS A 278 13.92 -19.10 -34.60
CA LYS A 278 14.24 -17.84 -35.28
C LYS A 278 14.73 -16.82 -34.25
N PRO A 279 15.88 -16.17 -34.46
CA PRO A 279 16.32 -15.10 -33.57
C PRO A 279 15.37 -13.91 -33.75
N LEU A 280 14.63 -13.57 -32.69
CA LEU A 280 13.96 -12.27 -32.61
C LEU A 280 15.04 -11.18 -32.53
N ASP A 281 14.86 -10.11 -33.30
CA ASP A 281 15.83 -9.04 -33.47
C ASP A 281 15.93 -8.19 -32.17
N PRO A 282 17.08 -8.21 -31.45
CA PRO A 282 17.23 -7.51 -30.17
C PRO A 282 16.99 -6.00 -30.26
N LYS A 283 17.05 -5.43 -31.45
CA LYS A 283 16.81 -4.00 -31.68
C LYS A 283 15.33 -3.62 -31.59
N GLU A 284 14.42 -4.46 -32.08
CA GLU A 284 12.97 -4.21 -31.98
C GLU A 284 12.47 -4.30 -30.53
N GLU A 285 13.06 -5.16 -29.70
CA GLU A 285 12.69 -5.34 -28.30
C GLU A 285 13.16 -4.18 -27.40
N ILE A 286 14.37 -3.67 -27.65
CA ILE A 286 14.90 -2.48 -26.97
C ILE A 286 14.10 -1.23 -27.35
N GLU A 287 13.65 -1.15 -28.60
CA GLU A 287 12.80 -0.06 -29.07
C GLU A 287 11.39 -0.15 -28.45
N LYS A 288 10.81 -1.35 -28.30
CA LYS A 288 9.57 -1.56 -27.54
C LYS A 288 9.69 -1.18 -26.06
N LEU A 289 10.79 -1.53 -25.40
CA LEU A 289 11.03 -1.13 -24.00
C LEU A 289 11.14 0.40 -23.86
N LYS A 290 11.85 1.05 -24.79
CA LYS A 290 11.93 2.53 -24.83
C LYS A 290 10.60 3.17 -25.17
N GLN A 291 9.77 2.55 -26.02
CA GLN A 291 8.44 3.04 -26.34
C GLN A 291 7.48 2.88 -25.14
N ILE A 292 7.58 1.79 -24.38
CA ILE A 292 6.80 1.54 -23.17
C ILE A 292 7.22 2.51 -22.05
N GLU A 293 8.52 2.72 -21.85
CA GLU A 293 9.03 3.75 -20.94
C GLU A 293 8.57 5.14 -21.37
N ALA A 294 8.68 5.49 -22.65
CA ALA A 294 8.32 6.80 -23.18
C ALA A 294 6.81 7.09 -23.13
N ASN A 295 5.96 6.09 -23.36
CA ASN A 295 4.51 6.25 -23.30
C ASN A 295 3.97 6.34 -21.86
N ASN A 296 4.73 5.82 -20.87
CA ASN A 296 4.35 5.82 -19.45
C ASN A 296 5.13 6.82 -18.58
N LEU A 297 5.89 7.73 -19.18
CA LEU A 297 6.72 8.73 -18.48
C LEU A 297 5.94 9.80 -17.69
N MET A 298 4.62 9.70 -17.58
CA MET A 298 3.90 10.49 -16.58
C MET A 298 4.04 9.82 -15.23
N THR A 299 4.89 10.39 -14.37
CA THR A 299 4.91 9.97 -12.97
C THR A 299 3.51 10.19 -12.37
N LEU A 300 3.08 9.31 -11.48
CA LEU A 300 1.79 9.40 -10.80
C LEU A 300 1.64 10.76 -10.08
N GLN A 301 2.77 11.36 -9.67
CA GLN A 301 2.87 12.69 -9.09
C GLN A 301 2.58 13.83 -10.09
N ASP A 302 3.14 13.77 -11.30
CA ASP A 302 2.88 14.72 -12.39
C ASP A 302 1.42 14.62 -12.88
N PHE A 303 0.85 13.41 -12.85
CA PHE A 303 -0.53 13.18 -13.27
C PHE A 303 -1.57 13.58 -12.20
N MET A 304 -1.28 13.39 -10.90
CA MET A 304 -2.19 13.71 -9.79
C MET A 304 -2.18 15.19 -9.37
N GLY A 305 -1.30 16.01 -9.95
CA GLY A 305 -1.23 17.44 -9.66
C GLY A 305 -0.70 17.78 -8.26
N TRP A 306 0.14 16.91 -7.67
CA TRP A 306 0.75 17.14 -6.36
C TRP A 306 2.04 17.98 -6.51
N GLN A 307 1.90 19.27 -6.78
CA GLN A 307 3.04 20.21 -6.73
C GLN A 307 3.41 20.51 -5.27
N MET A 308 4.66 20.22 -4.91
CA MET A 308 5.29 20.70 -3.69
C MET A 308 5.78 22.13 -3.92
N ASP A 309 5.02 23.12 -3.45
CA ASP A 309 5.44 24.53 -3.49
C ASP A 309 6.54 24.77 -2.43
N GLN A 310 7.81 24.76 -2.83
CA GLN A 310 8.86 25.50 -2.13
C GLN A 310 8.67 26.99 -2.43
N ASN A 311 7.94 27.69 -1.57
CA ASN A 311 7.79 29.13 -1.66
C ASN A 311 9.09 29.82 -1.19
N THR A 312 9.90 30.29 -2.13
CA THR A 312 10.76 31.46 -1.92
C THR A 312 10.16 32.65 -2.65
N GLU A 313 9.68 33.61 -1.87
CA GLU A 313 9.16 34.90 -2.35
C GLU A 313 10.17 35.64 -3.22
N THR A 314 9.72 36.20 -4.34
CA THR A 314 10.15 37.54 -4.77
C THR A 314 9.15 38.15 -5.75
N LYS A 315 8.57 39.29 -5.35
CA LYS A 315 7.69 40.14 -6.16
C LYS A 315 8.41 40.74 -7.38
N LYS A 316 7.71 40.87 -8.51
CA LYS A 316 7.69 42.10 -9.34
C LYS A 316 6.56 42.06 -10.38
N GLU A 317 5.79 43.14 -10.44
CA GLU A 317 4.72 43.43 -11.40
C GLU A 317 5.27 43.96 -12.73
N LYS A 318 4.62 43.62 -13.86
CA LYS A 318 3.99 44.55 -14.84
C LYS A 318 3.76 43.89 -16.21
N GLY A 319 2.59 44.19 -16.80
CA GLY A 319 2.45 44.52 -18.24
C GLY A 319 1.72 43.51 -19.15
N ASN A 320 0.57 43.92 -19.68
CA ASN A 320 -0.27 43.25 -20.70
C ASN A 320 0.42 43.01 -22.07
N SER A 321 0.11 41.89 -22.71
CA SER A 321 -0.33 41.82 -24.12
C SER A 321 -1.05 40.50 -24.42
N GLU A 322 -2.11 40.59 -25.21
CA GLU A 322 -2.98 39.52 -25.72
C GLU A 322 -2.21 38.60 -26.68
N ASP A 323 -2.35 37.26 -26.59
CA ASP A 323 -3.01 36.44 -27.62
C ASP A 323 -3.05 34.92 -27.25
N GLU A 324 -4.08 34.27 -27.78
CA GLU A 324 -4.39 32.83 -27.97
C GLU A 324 -3.82 31.71 -27.05
N GLY A 325 -4.75 30.87 -26.55
CA GLY A 325 -4.49 29.47 -26.16
C GLY A 325 -4.13 29.23 -24.70
N ARG A 326 -5.12 29.11 -23.79
CA ARG A 326 -4.83 28.65 -22.42
C ARG A 326 -5.95 27.84 -21.76
N TRP A 327 -5.97 26.54 -22.00
CA TRP A 327 -6.53 25.56 -21.07
C TRP A 327 -5.54 25.36 -19.90
N MET A 328 -5.40 26.36 -19.04
CA MET A 328 -4.82 26.20 -17.71
C MET A 328 -5.63 27.04 -16.73
N ARG A 329 -6.72 26.46 -16.25
CA ARG A 329 -7.28 26.85 -14.95
C ARG A 329 -6.58 25.96 -13.93
N LYS A 330 -5.62 26.55 -13.19
CA LYS A 330 -5.05 25.96 -11.98
C LYS A 330 -6.20 25.49 -11.08
N LEU A 331 -6.28 24.19 -10.84
CA LEU A 331 -7.17 23.60 -9.86
C LEU A 331 -6.57 23.79 -8.45
N PRO A 332 -7.39 24.02 -7.42
CA PRO A 332 -6.88 24.29 -6.08
C PRO A 332 -6.26 23.03 -5.46
N ASN A 333 -5.15 23.25 -4.75
CA ASN A 333 -4.34 22.26 -4.04
C ASN A 333 -5.20 21.25 -3.27
N LEU A 334 -4.90 19.96 -3.50
CA LEU A 334 -5.42 18.84 -2.75
C LEU A 334 -5.11 19.07 -1.26
N VAL A 335 -6.12 19.14 -0.40
CA VAL A 335 -5.94 19.08 1.06
C VAL A 335 -5.77 17.61 1.44
N THR A 336 -4.72 16.98 0.92
CA THR A 336 -4.12 15.83 1.58
C THR A 336 -3.46 16.36 2.85
N ASN A 337 -3.67 15.69 3.97
CA ASN A 337 -3.04 16.04 5.24
C ASN A 337 -1.51 16.06 5.04
N LYS A 338 -0.93 17.24 4.78
CA LYS A 338 0.47 17.40 4.31
C LYS A 338 1.46 16.68 5.22
N LYS A 339 1.15 16.65 6.53
CA LYS A 339 1.91 15.92 7.55
C LYS A 339 1.99 14.41 7.34
N PHE A 340 0.96 13.78 6.76
CA PHE A 340 0.92 12.34 6.51
C PHE A 340 1.82 11.95 5.34
N LEU A 341 1.75 12.67 4.22
CA LEU A 341 2.61 12.43 3.04
C LEU A 341 4.07 12.84 3.30
N GLU A 342 4.32 13.98 3.97
CA GLU A 342 5.68 14.39 4.35
C GLU A 342 6.35 13.41 5.33
N LYS A 343 5.59 12.79 6.26
CA LYS A 343 6.13 11.72 7.13
C LYS A 343 6.43 10.43 6.35
N ILE A 344 5.70 10.15 5.26
CA ILE A 344 5.93 8.99 4.39
C ILE A 344 7.20 9.16 3.55
N GLU A 345 7.44 10.34 2.97
CA GLU A 345 8.62 10.60 2.13
C GLU A 345 9.93 10.62 2.94
N ASN A 346 9.91 11.15 4.17
CA ASN A 346 11.10 11.25 5.03
C ASN A 346 11.62 9.90 5.57
N LEU A 347 10.79 8.84 5.53
CA LEU A 347 11.17 7.49 5.99
C LEU A 347 11.61 6.55 4.85
N GLY A 348 11.44 6.95 3.58
CA GLY A 348 11.74 6.14 2.39
C GLY A 348 13.23 5.92 2.07
N GLY A 349 14.14 6.30 2.97
CA GLY A 349 15.59 6.31 2.73
C GLY A 349 16.36 5.03 3.08
N LEU A 350 15.73 3.94 3.56
CA LEU A 350 16.46 2.82 4.15
C LEU A 350 16.24 1.48 3.43
N ARG A 351 17.29 1.12 2.68
CA ARG A 351 17.70 -0.16 2.08
C ARG A 351 16.96 -1.42 2.54
N SER A 352 16.58 -2.24 1.56
CA SER A 352 16.18 -3.64 1.69
C SER A 352 17.15 -4.46 2.56
N PRO A 353 16.66 -5.28 3.52
CA PRO A 353 17.52 -6.22 4.24
C PRO A 353 18.01 -7.30 3.29
N THR A 354 19.33 -7.37 3.08
CA THR A 354 19.99 -8.51 2.44
C THR A 354 19.84 -9.74 3.33
N ALA A 355 19.33 -10.84 2.77
CA ALA A 355 19.27 -12.14 3.43
C ALA A 355 20.67 -12.53 3.94
N ARG A 356 20.78 -12.89 5.22
CA ARG A 356 21.99 -13.51 5.77
C ARG A 356 21.81 -15.03 5.81
N HIS A 357 22.83 -15.72 5.31
CA HIS A 357 23.08 -17.15 5.39
C HIS A 357 23.10 -17.68 6.82
#